data_AF-A0A968WSA9-F1
#
_entry.id   AF-A0A968WSA9-F1
#
_cell.length_a   1.000
_cell.length_b   1.000
_cell.length_c   1.000
_cell.angle_alpha   90.00
_cell.angle_beta   90.00
_cell.angle_gamma   90.00
#
_symmetry.space_group_name_H-M   'P 1'
#
loop_
_entity.id
_entity.type
_entity.pdbx_description
1 polymer ?
#
loop_
_entity_poly.entity_id
_entity_poly.type
_entity_poly.pdbx_seq_one_letter_code
_entity_poly.pdbx_strand_id
1 'polypeptide(L)'
;PRWRAGWPRHRAQPAGSVAAHMRVTEQGEVVSTKFANRGTALYNLEILAASVFVHTLKSIDEPELKIVSEHQAAVESIAQGSFRHYRKLAEDPALLSYFQWSSPVEELADLKLGSRPARRFGATGIGDLRAIPWVFAWSQNRHLLTGWFGLGYAFDDFLVRAATKG
;
A
#
# COMPACT_ATOMS: atom_id res chain seq x y z
N PRO A 1 -10.20 1.04 -10.33
CA PRO A 1 -10.88 0.38 -9.18
C PRO A 1 -10.85 -1.17 -9.18
N ARG A 2 -10.54 -1.84 -10.31
CA ARG A 2 -10.60 -3.32 -10.45
C ARG A 2 -9.36 -4.09 -9.96
N TRP A 3 -8.30 -3.40 -9.52
CA TRP A 3 -6.97 -4.00 -9.29
C TRP A 3 -6.75 -4.65 -7.90
N ARG A 4 -7.65 -4.44 -6.93
CA ARG A 4 -7.46 -4.99 -5.55
C ARG A 4 -8.31 -6.23 -5.23
N ALA A 5 -9.30 -6.55 -6.07
CA ALA A 5 -10.23 -7.65 -5.79
C ALA A 5 -9.87 -8.98 -6.49
N GLY A 6 -8.92 -8.98 -7.43
CA GLY A 6 -8.67 -10.15 -8.29
C GLY A 6 -7.22 -10.45 -8.67
N TRP A 7 -6.23 -9.65 -8.24
CA TRP A 7 -4.83 -10.06 -8.44
C TRP A 7 -4.51 -11.23 -7.50
N PRO A 8 -3.86 -12.31 -7.96
CA PRO A 8 -3.56 -13.41 -7.09
C PRO A 8 -2.53 -12.96 -6.03
N ARG A 9 -3.02 -12.70 -4.81
CA ARG A 9 -2.22 -12.20 -3.68
C ARG A 9 -1.01 -13.07 -3.35
N HIS A 10 -1.01 -14.33 -3.80
CA HIS A 10 0.09 -15.27 -3.64
C HIS A 10 1.31 -14.95 -4.51
N ARG A 11 1.14 -14.37 -5.70
CA ARG A 11 2.26 -14.16 -6.63
C ARG A 11 3.28 -13.12 -6.16
N ALA A 12 2.91 -12.33 -5.16
CA ALA A 12 3.78 -11.29 -4.59
C ALA A 12 4.50 -11.75 -3.31
N GLN A 13 4.25 -12.98 -2.83
CA GLN A 13 4.86 -13.49 -1.60
C GLN A 13 6.21 -14.15 -1.89
N PRO A 14 7.26 -13.91 -1.07
CA PRO A 14 8.54 -14.60 -1.21
C PRO A 14 8.37 -16.12 -1.18
N ALA A 15 9.25 -16.84 -1.89
CA ALA A 15 9.28 -18.29 -1.88
C ALA A 15 9.29 -18.85 -0.44
N GLY A 16 8.46 -19.87 -0.16
CA GLY A 16 8.37 -20.53 1.14
C GLY A 16 7.66 -19.77 2.26
N SER A 17 7.24 -18.51 2.06
CA SER A 17 6.62 -17.69 3.12
C SER A 17 5.20 -18.11 3.54
N VAL A 18 4.47 -18.84 2.69
CA VAL A 18 3.06 -19.19 2.92
C VAL A 18 2.88 -20.59 3.54
N ALA A 19 3.84 -21.50 3.45
CA ALA A 19 3.92 -22.80 4.16
C ALA A 19 2.58 -23.42 4.65
N ALA A 20 1.61 -23.61 3.74
CA ALA A 20 0.24 -24.08 3.99
C ALA A 20 -0.65 -23.23 4.94
N HIS A 21 -0.16 -22.10 5.44
CA HIS A 21 -0.84 -21.24 6.41
C HIS A 21 -0.81 -19.77 5.96
N MET A 22 -1.98 -19.21 5.67
CA MET A 22 -2.12 -17.79 5.32
C MET A 22 -3.15 -17.11 6.21
N ARG A 23 -2.74 -16.00 6.83
CA ARG A 23 -3.62 -15.10 7.57
C ARG A 23 -3.68 -13.76 6.85
N VAL A 24 -4.88 -13.31 6.49
CA VAL A 24 -5.10 -12.03 5.80
C VAL A 24 -6.13 -11.21 6.56
N THR A 25 -5.85 -9.93 6.75
CA THR A 25 -6.83 -8.97 7.25
C THR A 25 -7.61 -8.39 6.08
N GLU A 26 -8.94 -8.55 6.07
CA GLU A 26 -9.83 -7.90 5.11
C GLU A 26 -10.33 -6.57 5.70
N GLN A 27 -10.21 -5.50 4.92
CA GLN A 27 -10.71 -4.17 5.31
C GLN A 27 -12.24 -4.15 5.19
N GLY A 28 -12.93 -3.52 6.16
CA GLY A 28 -14.39 -3.48 6.22
C GLY A 28 -15.04 -2.95 4.93
N GLU A 29 -14.41 -1.97 4.29
CA GLU A 29 -14.86 -1.39 3.00
C GLU A 29 -14.91 -2.39 1.84
N VAL A 30 -14.15 -3.50 1.93
CA VAL A 30 -14.05 -4.54 0.89
C VAL A 30 -14.93 -5.75 1.20
N VAL A 31 -15.39 -5.90 2.45
CA VAL A 31 -16.14 -7.09 2.91
C VAL A 31 -17.42 -7.26 2.11
N SER A 32 -18.20 -6.20 1.89
CA SER A 32 -19.41 -6.26 1.07
C SER A 32 -19.09 -6.72 -0.36
N THR A 33 -18.03 -6.21 -0.96
CA THR A 33 -17.64 -6.58 -2.33
C THR A 33 -17.24 -8.06 -2.43
N LYS A 34 -16.61 -8.62 -1.39
CA LYS A 34 -16.09 -9.99 -1.42
C LYS A 34 -17.04 -11.05 -0.86
N PHE A 35 -17.92 -10.67 0.06
CA PHE A 35 -18.69 -11.61 0.86
C PHE A 35 -20.18 -11.28 0.97
N ALA A 36 -20.70 -10.30 0.20
CA ALA A 36 -22.14 -9.94 0.27
C ALA A 36 -23.09 -11.06 -0.16
N ASN A 37 -22.65 -11.99 -1.01
CA ASN A 37 -23.47 -13.13 -1.42
C ASN A 37 -22.64 -14.42 -1.44
N ARG A 38 -23.34 -15.56 -1.36
CA ARG A 38 -22.72 -16.89 -1.28
C ARG A 38 -21.80 -17.19 -2.45
N GLY A 39 -22.15 -16.79 -3.67
CA GLY A 39 -21.35 -17.05 -4.87
C GLY A 39 -20.02 -16.31 -4.83
N THR A 40 -20.05 -15.00 -4.56
CA THR A 40 -18.82 -14.19 -4.45
C THR A 40 -17.98 -14.59 -3.25
N ALA A 41 -18.60 -14.96 -2.13
CA ALA A 41 -17.89 -15.47 -0.95
C ALA A 41 -17.16 -16.79 -1.27
N LEU A 42 -17.85 -17.75 -1.87
CA LEU A 42 -17.28 -19.04 -2.25
C LEU A 42 -16.11 -18.85 -3.22
N TYR A 43 -16.30 -18.06 -4.28
CA TYR A 43 -15.25 -17.76 -5.24
C TYR A 43 -14.00 -17.15 -4.58
N ASN A 44 -14.17 -16.18 -3.68
CA ASN A 44 -13.03 -15.57 -2.98
C ASN A 44 -12.29 -16.56 -2.07
N LEU A 45 -13.01 -17.47 -1.40
CA LEU A 45 -12.41 -18.52 -0.58
C LEU A 45 -11.69 -19.56 -1.43
N GLU A 46 -12.27 -19.96 -2.57
CA GLU A 46 -11.67 -20.89 -3.53
C GLU A 46 -10.37 -20.31 -4.09
N ILE A 47 -10.39 -19.05 -4.54
CA ILE A 47 -9.19 -18.36 -5.02
C ILE A 47 -8.13 -18.27 -3.92
N LEU A 48 -8.52 -17.96 -2.67
CA LEU A 48 -7.57 -17.90 -1.55
C LEU A 48 -6.96 -19.28 -1.25
N ALA A 49 -7.76 -20.34 -1.19
CA ALA A 49 -7.28 -21.69 -0.93
C ALA A 49 -6.37 -22.19 -2.05
N ALA A 50 -6.80 -22.05 -3.31
CA ALA A 50 -5.99 -22.41 -4.48
C ALA A 50 -4.66 -21.64 -4.50
N SER A 51 -4.68 -20.35 -4.15
CA SER A 51 -3.49 -19.51 -4.02
C SER A 51 -2.49 -20.05 -2.99
N VAL A 52 -2.98 -20.46 -1.82
CA VAL A 52 -2.14 -21.04 -0.75
C VAL A 52 -1.55 -22.37 -1.19
N PHE A 53 -2.33 -23.25 -1.81
CA PHE A 53 -1.85 -24.53 -2.29
C PHE A 53 -0.79 -24.37 -3.38
N VAL A 54 -1.06 -23.54 -4.39
CA VAL A 54 -0.12 -23.29 -5.49
C VAL A 54 1.19 -22.74 -4.94
N HIS A 55 1.14 -21.72 -4.08
CA HIS A 55 2.36 -21.13 -3.53
C HIS A 55 3.14 -22.11 -2.65
N THR A 56 2.45 -22.87 -1.80
CA THR A 56 3.09 -23.87 -0.93
C THR A 56 3.80 -24.96 -1.74
N LEU A 57 3.19 -25.42 -2.84
CA LEU A 57 3.71 -26.53 -3.64
C LEU A 57 4.77 -26.10 -4.65
N LYS A 58 4.72 -24.85 -5.16
CA LYS A 58 5.54 -24.45 -6.32
C LYS A 58 6.55 -23.35 -6.02
N SER A 59 6.35 -22.53 -5.00
CA SER A 59 7.11 -21.27 -4.87
C SER A 59 8.62 -21.43 -4.72
N ILE A 60 9.09 -22.58 -4.21
CA ILE A 60 10.53 -22.87 -4.06
C ILE A 60 11.20 -23.06 -5.42
N ASP A 61 10.49 -23.66 -6.37
CA ASP A 61 11.01 -24.02 -7.69
C ASP A 61 10.66 -22.99 -8.78
N GLU A 62 9.82 -22.00 -8.46
CA GLU A 62 9.44 -20.94 -9.39
C GLU A 62 10.61 -19.99 -9.69
N PRO A 63 11.10 -19.93 -10.94
CA PRO A 63 12.25 -19.10 -11.31
C PRO A 63 11.97 -17.61 -11.12
N GLU A 64 10.72 -17.15 -11.27
CA GLU A 64 10.32 -15.76 -11.08
C GLU A 64 10.42 -15.29 -9.61
N LEU A 65 10.43 -16.23 -8.65
CA LEU A 65 10.57 -15.92 -7.22
C LEU A 65 12.03 -15.95 -6.75
N LYS A 66 12.97 -16.32 -7.63
CA LYS A 66 14.40 -16.28 -7.31
C LYS A 66 14.87 -14.83 -7.16
N ILE A 67 15.55 -14.58 -6.05
CA ILE A 67 16.13 -13.26 -5.78
C ILE A 67 17.31 -13.06 -6.72
N VAL A 68 17.17 -12.14 -7.67
CA VAL A 68 18.27 -11.69 -8.51
C VAL A 68 18.92 -10.48 -7.83
N SER A 69 20.21 -10.55 -7.56
CA SER A 69 20.95 -9.51 -6.82
C SER A 69 20.85 -8.13 -7.47
N GLU A 70 20.88 -8.07 -8.81
CA GLU A 70 20.75 -6.82 -9.57
C GLU A 70 19.35 -6.19 -9.41
N HIS A 71 18.29 -7.00 -9.43
CA HIS A 71 16.92 -6.53 -9.22
C HIS A 71 16.73 -6.06 -7.79
N GLN A 72 17.26 -6.81 -6.82
CA GLN A 72 17.23 -6.41 -5.42
C GLN A 72 17.94 -5.07 -5.21
N ALA A 73 19.12 -4.89 -5.79
CA ALA A 73 19.87 -3.63 -5.71
C ALA A 73 19.14 -2.47 -6.41
N ALA A 74 18.50 -2.71 -7.56
CA ALA A 74 17.70 -1.71 -8.26
C ALA A 74 16.48 -1.29 -7.44
N VAL A 75 15.70 -2.25 -6.94
CA VAL A 75 14.51 -2.00 -6.10
C VAL A 75 14.91 -1.27 -4.81
N GLU A 76 16.00 -1.66 -4.16
CA GLU A 76 16.52 -0.96 -2.97
C GLU A 76 16.88 0.50 -3.30
N SER A 77 17.56 0.73 -4.42
CA SER A 77 17.92 2.09 -4.85
C SER A 77 16.69 2.96 -5.10
N ILE A 78 15.69 2.42 -5.81
CA ILE A 78 14.41 3.09 -6.09
C ILE A 78 13.64 3.34 -4.79
N ALA A 79 13.57 2.36 -3.88
CA ALA A 79 12.87 2.49 -2.61
C ALA A 79 13.49 3.60 -1.75
N GLN A 80 14.81 3.65 -1.65
CA GLN A 80 15.51 4.73 -0.95
C GLN A 80 15.29 6.09 -1.60
N GLY A 81 15.32 6.18 -2.94
CA GLY A 81 14.98 7.40 -3.68
C GLY A 81 13.57 7.89 -3.38
N SER A 82 12.59 7.00 -3.50
CA SER A 82 11.19 7.29 -3.24
C SER A 82 10.97 7.75 -1.81
N PHE A 83 11.61 7.07 -0.84
CA PHE A 83 11.52 7.43 0.56
C PHE A 83 12.10 8.82 0.83
N ARG A 84 13.25 9.19 0.25
CA ARG A 84 13.84 10.53 0.41
C ARG A 84 12.91 11.62 -0.11
N HIS A 85 12.34 11.45 -1.31
CA HIS A 85 11.42 12.42 -1.88
C HIS A 85 10.14 12.53 -1.07
N TYR A 86 9.54 11.40 -0.68
CA TYR A 86 8.37 11.39 0.20
C TYR A 86 8.65 12.06 1.54
N ARG A 87 9.80 11.78 2.14
CA ARG A 87 10.21 12.35 3.43
C ARG A 87 10.41 13.85 3.36
N LYS A 88 11.00 14.37 2.27
CA LYS A 88 11.11 15.81 2.02
C LYS A 88 9.74 16.49 1.99
N LEU A 89 8.74 15.87 1.36
CA LEU A 89 7.36 16.37 1.39
C LEU A 89 6.78 16.29 2.81
N ALA A 90 6.93 15.14 3.48
CA ALA A 90 6.39 14.91 4.83
C ALA A 90 6.96 15.87 5.89
N GLU A 91 8.20 16.30 5.71
CA GLU A 91 8.91 17.25 6.59
C GLU A 91 8.68 18.72 6.18
N ASP A 92 7.99 19.00 5.06
CA ASP A 92 7.66 20.35 4.64
C ASP A 92 6.69 21.00 5.65
N PRO A 93 7.05 22.14 6.27
CA PRO A 93 6.19 22.83 7.23
C PRO A 93 4.82 23.24 6.65
N ALA A 94 4.73 23.47 5.34
CA ALA A 94 3.49 23.84 4.66
C ALA A 94 2.56 22.66 4.40
N LEU A 95 3.05 21.41 4.50
CA LEU A 95 2.26 20.22 4.17
C LEU A 95 1.02 20.08 5.06
N LEU A 96 1.16 20.33 6.37
CA LEU A 96 0.03 20.20 7.28
C LEU A 96 -1.10 21.16 6.91
N SER A 97 -0.76 22.44 6.69
CA SER A 97 -1.72 23.44 6.24
C SER A 97 -2.32 23.03 4.90
N TYR A 98 -1.50 22.69 3.91
CA TYR A 98 -1.99 22.26 2.61
C TYR A 98 -2.94 21.06 2.73
N PHE A 99 -2.61 20.08 3.56
CA PHE A 99 -3.46 18.91 3.79
C PHE A 99 -4.81 19.27 4.41
N GLN A 100 -4.84 20.18 5.39
CA GLN A 100 -6.09 20.66 6.00
C GLN A 100 -6.95 21.47 5.01
N TRP A 101 -6.32 22.28 4.15
CA TRP A 101 -7.05 23.10 3.17
C TRP A 101 -7.49 22.34 1.92
N SER A 102 -6.72 21.33 1.51
CA SER A 102 -6.97 20.58 0.26
C SER A 102 -7.74 19.29 0.46
N SER A 103 -8.00 18.88 1.71
CA SER A 103 -8.72 17.65 2.02
C SER A 103 -9.71 17.87 3.16
N PRO A 104 -10.82 17.11 3.21
CA PRO A 104 -11.84 17.29 4.23
C PRO A 104 -11.46 16.61 5.56
N VAL A 105 -10.18 16.66 5.96
CA VAL A 105 -9.68 15.85 7.08
C VAL A 105 -10.27 16.26 8.43
N GLU A 106 -10.53 17.56 8.63
CA GLU A 106 -11.12 18.07 9.88
C GLU A 106 -12.61 17.69 9.93
N GLU A 107 -13.35 17.86 8.84
CA GLU A 107 -14.75 17.46 8.73
C GLU A 107 -14.91 15.94 8.92
N LEU A 108 -14.00 15.15 8.37
CA LEU A 108 -13.97 13.70 8.57
C LEU A 108 -13.70 13.30 10.02
N ALA A 109 -12.95 14.09 10.78
CA ALA A 109 -12.73 13.86 12.19
C ALA A 109 -14.03 14.08 13.01
N ASP A 110 -14.86 15.05 12.60
CA ASP A 110 -16.12 15.37 13.26
C ASP A 110 -17.24 14.36 12.97
N LEU A 111 -17.21 13.72 11.79
CA LEU A 111 -18.27 12.80 11.34
C LEU A 111 -18.35 11.47 12.12
N LYS A 112 -17.49 11.23 13.13
CA LYS A 112 -17.47 10.02 14.00
C LYS A 112 -17.63 8.71 13.22
N LEU A 113 -17.06 8.62 12.02
CA LEU A 113 -17.18 7.46 11.11
C LEU A 113 -16.48 6.20 11.64
N GLY A 114 -15.56 6.36 12.60
CA GLY A 114 -14.83 5.26 13.23
C GLY A 114 -14.92 5.31 14.75
N SER A 115 -14.73 4.15 15.39
CA SER A 115 -14.74 4.03 16.85
C SER A 115 -13.54 4.69 17.55
N ARG A 116 -12.54 5.14 16.78
CA ARG A 116 -11.29 5.69 17.32
C ARG A 116 -11.07 7.13 16.82
N PRO A 117 -10.49 8.01 17.66
CA PRO A 117 -10.23 9.40 17.27
C PRO A 117 -9.23 9.49 16.11
N ALA A 118 -9.39 10.51 15.26
CA ALA A 118 -8.55 10.70 14.06
C ALA A 118 -7.09 11.05 14.41
N ARG A 119 -6.88 11.83 15.47
CA ARG A 119 -5.56 12.17 16.03
C ARG A 119 -5.30 11.47 17.36
N ARG A 120 -4.02 11.37 17.73
CA ARG A 120 -3.63 11.09 19.12
C ARG A 120 -3.96 12.33 19.99
N PHE A 121 -4.20 12.13 21.28
CA PHE A 121 -4.62 13.22 22.17
C PHE A 121 -3.48 14.23 22.36
N GLY A 122 -3.76 15.54 22.26
CA GLY A 122 -2.76 16.62 22.49
C GLY A 122 -1.83 16.95 21.33
N ALA A 123 -2.21 16.60 20.09
CA ALA A 123 -1.28 16.52 18.97
C ALA A 123 -1.66 17.46 17.81
N THR A 124 -0.69 18.23 17.30
CA THR A 124 -0.87 19.25 16.26
C THR A 124 -0.10 18.95 14.97
N GLY A 125 0.75 17.92 14.94
CA GLY A 125 1.59 17.60 13.79
C GLY A 125 1.03 16.50 12.88
N ILE A 126 1.57 16.41 11.66
CA ILE A 126 1.24 15.33 10.71
C ILE A 126 1.65 13.94 11.24
N GLY A 127 2.71 13.87 12.05
CA GLY A 127 3.19 12.63 12.68
C GLY A 127 2.23 12.04 13.71
N ASP A 128 1.27 12.83 14.18
CA ASP A 128 0.27 12.41 15.17
C ASP A 128 -1.05 11.93 14.54
N LEU A 129 -1.19 12.12 13.23
CA LEU A 129 -2.33 11.66 12.46
C LEU A 129 -2.25 10.15 12.27
N ARG A 130 -3.38 9.47 12.44
CA ARG A 130 -3.44 8.03 12.19
C ARG A 130 -3.46 7.71 10.70
N ALA A 131 -2.94 6.54 10.35
CA ALA A 131 -2.84 6.08 8.96
C ALA A 131 -4.18 6.05 8.22
N ILE A 132 -5.28 5.67 8.89
CA ILE A 132 -6.62 5.62 8.25
C ILE A 132 -7.08 7.04 7.86
N PRO A 133 -7.18 8.03 8.77
CA PRO A 133 -7.48 9.41 8.41
C PRO A 133 -6.56 10.00 7.33
N TRP A 134 -5.26 9.71 7.42
CA TRP A 134 -4.28 10.15 6.42
C TRP A 134 -4.63 9.67 5.02
N VAL A 135 -4.76 8.36 4.82
CA VAL A 135 -5.08 7.78 3.50
C VAL A 135 -6.50 8.16 3.06
N PHE A 136 -7.45 8.20 3.99
CA PHE A 136 -8.84 8.47 3.67
C PHE A 136 -9.06 9.90 3.15
N ALA A 137 -8.45 10.90 3.79
CA ALA A 137 -8.55 12.29 3.38
C ALA A 137 -7.99 12.54 1.96
N TRP A 138 -6.82 11.97 1.64
CA TRP A 138 -6.26 12.02 0.27
C TRP A 138 -7.06 11.23 -0.77
N SER A 139 -7.89 10.29 -0.32
CA SER A 139 -8.79 9.56 -1.21
C SER A 139 -10.02 10.37 -1.56
N GLN A 140 -10.51 11.22 -0.64
CA GLN A 140 -11.65 12.11 -0.89
C GLN A 140 -11.33 13.20 -1.92
N ASN A 141 -10.14 13.82 -1.85
CA ASN A 141 -9.72 14.83 -2.83
C ASN A 141 -9.10 14.25 -4.11
N ARG A 142 -9.09 12.92 -4.26
CA ARG A 142 -8.61 12.18 -5.46
C ARG A 142 -7.12 12.38 -5.79
N HIS A 143 -6.34 13.08 -4.97
CA HIS A 143 -4.91 13.18 -5.16
C HIS A 143 -4.19 11.85 -4.91
N LEU A 144 -4.70 11.04 -3.98
CA LEU A 144 -4.13 9.71 -3.66
C LEU A 144 -2.62 9.75 -3.37
N LEU A 145 -2.15 10.86 -2.79
CA LEU A 145 -0.73 11.19 -2.63
C LEU A 145 0.07 10.07 -1.96
N THR A 146 -0.54 9.40 -0.97
CA THR A 146 0.06 8.29 -0.22
C THR A 146 0.32 7.03 -1.03
N GLY A 147 -0.26 6.92 -2.22
CA GLY A 147 -0.19 5.73 -3.08
C GLY A 147 0.89 5.79 -4.16
N TRP A 148 1.49 6.96 -4.42
CA TRP A 148 2.40 7.13 -5.56
C TRP A 148 3.51 8.17 -5.34
N PHE A 149 3.37 9.10 -4.40
CA PHE A 149 4.32 10.20 -4.27
C PHE A 149 5.73 9.69 -3.91
N GLY A 150 6.74 10.25 -4.57
CA GLY A 150 8.14 9.84 -4.45
C GLY A 150 8.56 8.80 -5.50
N LEU A 151 7.64 7.95 -5.97
CA LEU A 151 7.99 6.88 -6.91
C LEU A 151 8.44 7.42 -8.27
N GLY A 152 7.73 8.42 -8.80
CA GLY A 152 8.11 9.06 -10.08
C GLY A 152 9.50 9.68 -10.02
N TYR A 153 9.78 10.48 -9.01
CA TYR A 153 11.10 11.06 -8.78
C TYR A 153 12.19 9.99 -8.62
N ALA A 154 11.88 8.88 -7.96
CA ALA A 154 12.83 7.80 -7.78
C ALA A 154 13.19 7.10 -9.10
N PHE A 155 12.22 6.94 -10.00
CA PHE A 155 12.48 6.41 -11.34
C PHE A 155 13.33 7.38 -12.16
N ASP A 156 13.03 8.67 -12.14
CA ASP A 156 13.83 9.68 -12.85
C ASP A 156 15.27 9.69 -12.34
N ASP A 157 15.48 9.73 -11.02
CA ASP A 157 16.80 9.67 -10.38
C ASP A 157 17.55 8.39 -10.78
N PHE A 158 16.86 7.25 -10.83
CA PHE A 158 17.44 5.96 -11.18
C PHE A 158 17.86 5.90 -12.65
N LEU A 159 17.02 6.38 -13.56
CA LEU A 159 17.31 6.41 -15.01
C LEU A 159 18.47 7.35 -15.34
N VAL A 160 18.53 8.53 -14.72
CA VAL A 160 19.65 9.47 -14.91
C VAL A 160 20.98 8.86 -14.45
N ARG A 161 20.98 8.14 -13.31
CA ARG A 161 22.16 7.44 -12.80
C ARG A 161 22.58 6.27 -13.69
N ALA A 162 21.63 5.57 -14.30
CA ALA A 162 21.93 4.50 -15.25
C ALA A 162 22.58 5.07 -16.53
N ALA A 163 22.05 6.18 -17.05
CA ALA A 163 22.56 6.84 -18.24
C ALA A 163 23.96 7.46 -18.09
N THR A 164 24.38 7.78 -16.85
CA THR A 164 25.71 8.34 -16.55
C THR A 164 26.77 7.28 -16.24
N LYS A 165 26.38 6.01 -16.08
CA LYS A 165 27.28 4.88 -15.80
C LYS A 165 27.58 4.00 -17.02
N GLY A 166 26.86 4.18 -18.13
CA GLY A 166 27.13 3.54 -19.42
C GLY A 166 28.01 4.42 -20.29
#